data_AF-A0A558C269-F1
#
_entry.id   AF-A0A558C269-F1
#
_cell.length_a   1.000
_cell.length_b   1.000
_cell.length_c   1.000
_cell.angle_alpha   90.00
_cell.angle_beta   90.00
_cell.angle_gamma   90.00
#
_symmetry.space_group_name_H-M   'P 1'
#
loop_
_entity.id
_entity.type
_entity.pdbx_description
1 polymer ?
#
loop_
_entity_poly.entity_id
_entity_poly.type
_entity_poly.pdbx_seq_one_letter_code
_entity_poly.pdbx_strand_id
1 'polypeptide(L)'
;MFNFWNKNKISIAYPIVSIGLRGEDIEYITETESVYIGFTYIDGKRIYLDFTHWKSKIPISAEDKETIFVNCLNYCNKYSFRKTIAVINSDIDKEFWFYICEKYKSKISAIEYTSKHDNQQLLLKMFMQQVLLHGKVKIGNTYYFTESEILDYLRTQQ
;
A
#
# COMPACT_ATOMS: atom_id res chain seq x y z
N MET A 1 -36.08 11.74 -16.43
CA MET A 1 -35.10 11.79 -15.33
C MET A 1 -34.62 10.38 -15.07
N PHE A 2 -33.39 10.06 -15.47
CA PHE A 2 -32.82 8.73 -15.30
C PHE A 2 -32.28 8.57 -13.88
N ASN A 3 -32.86 7.64 -13.12
CA ASN A 3 -32.31 7.14 -11.88
C ASN A 3 -31.18 6.14 -12.21
N PHE A 4 -29.95 6.62 -12.36
CA PHE A 4 -28.77 5.75 -12.33
C PHE A 4 -28.40 5.48 -10.88
N TRP A 5 -28.95 4.40 -10.33
CA TRP A 5 -28.41 3.78 -9.12
C TRP A 5 -27.08 3.12 -9.47
N ASN A 6 -25.98 3.76 -9.11
CA ASN A 6 -24.65 3.17 -9.21
C ASN A 6 -24.50 2.12 -8.09
N LYS A 7 -24.93 0.89 -8.37
CA LYS A 7 -24.83 -0.28 -7.47
C LYS A 7 -23.57 -1.09 -7.77
N ASN A 8 -22.40 -0.47 -7.63
CA ASN A 8 -21.14 -1.20 -7.40
C ASN A 8 -20.63 -0.85 -6.00
N LYS A 9 -21.54 -0.92 -5.01
CA LYS A 9 -21.14 -0.72 -3.62
C LYS A 9 -20.38 -1.97 -3.20
N ILE A 10 -19.10 -1.81 -2.83
CA ILE A 10 -18.25 -2.89 -2.31
C ILE A 10 -19.02 -3.63 -1.21
N SER A 11 -19.46 -4.85 -1.50
CA SER A 11 -20.12 -5.74 -0.57
C SER A 11 -19.03 -6.48 0.20
N ILE A 12 -19.06 -6.28 1.53
CA ILE A 12 -18.26 -6.89 2.60
C ILE A 12 -16.75 -6.97 2.32
N ALA A 13 -15.99 -6.18 3.08
CA ALA A 13 -14.53 -6.17 2.96
C ALA A 13 -13.85 -6.13 4.32
N TYR A 14 -12.76 -6.89 4.44
CA TYR A 14 -11.95 -6.95 5.66
C TYR A 14 -10.46 -6.80 5.31
N PRO A 15 -9.72 -5.93 6.01
CA PRO A 15 -8.28 -5.87 5.87
C PRO A 15 -7.67 -7.14 6.47
N ILE A 16 -6.84 -7.82 5.69
CA ILE A 16 -6.03 -8.96 6.11
C ILE A 16 -4.56 -8.53 6.08
N VAL A 17 -3.86 -8.76 7.18
CA VAL A 17 -2.41 -8.56 7.22
C VAL A 17 -1.73 -9.85 6.76
N SER A 18 -0.85 -9.70 5.79
CA SER A 18 0.08 -10.74 5.36
C SER A 18 1.51 -10.28 5.62
N ILE A 19 2.42 -11.21 5.89
CA ILE A 19 3.84 -10.87 6.03
C ILE A 19 4.42 -10.69 4.63
N GLY A 20 4.77 -9.45 4.32
CA GLY A 20 5.35 -9.04 3.05
C GLY A 20 6.85 -8.74 3.17
N LEU A 21 7.47 -8.39 2.05
CA LEU A 21 8.89 -8.03 2.03
C LEU A 21 9.19 -6.79 2.89
N ARG A 22 8.25 -5.84 3.00
CA ARG A 22 8.32 -4.62 3.83
C ARG A 22 8.04 -4.85 5.33
N GLY A 23 7.88 -6.12 5.72
CA GLY A 23 7.41 -6.53 7.03
C GLY A 23 6.00 -7.10 6.89
N GLU A 24 5.00 -6.25 6.73
CA GLU A 24 3.59 -6.64 6.65
C GLU A 24 2.87 -5.85 5.57
N ASP A 25 2.15 -6.52 4.67
CA ASP A 25 1.26 -5.87 3.70
C ASP A 25 -0.20 -6.03 4.14
N ILE A 26 -1.01 -4.99 3.95
CA ILE A 26 -2.46 -5.09 4.16
C ILE A 26 -3.09 -5.43 2.81
N GLU A 27 -3.60 -6.65 2.68
CA GLU A 27 -4.51 -7.01 1.58
C GLU A 27 -5.93 -6.66 2.02
N TYR A 28 -6.51 -5.66 1.37
CA TYR A 28 -7.93 -5.34 1.55
C TYR A 28 -8.74 -6.09 0.50
N ILE A 29 -9.55 -7.05 0.95
CA ILE A 29 -10.31 -7.95 0.09
C ILE A 29 -11.78 -7.54 0.09
N THR A 30 -12.37 -7.44 -1.09
CA THR A 30 -13.81 -7.30 -1.34
C THR A 30 -14.37 -8.62 -1.88
N GLU A 31 -15.69 -8.72 -2.08
CA GLU A 31 -16.30 -9.91 -2.71
C GLU A 31 -15.72 -10.26 -4.09
N THR A 32 -15.30 -9.27 -4.87
CA THR A 32 -14.87 -9.47 -6.26
C THR A 32 -13.40 -9.11 -6.52
N GLU A 33 -12.77 -8.35 -5.64
CA GLU A 33 -11.50 -7.69 -5.89
C GLU A 33 -10.62 -7.65 -4.64
N SER A 34 -9.35 -7.29 -4.81
CA SER A 34 -8.44 -7.02 -3.69
C SER A 34 -7.46 -5.93 -4.06
N VAL A 35 -7.02 -5.19 -3.05
CA VAL A 35 -5.96 -4.19 -3.16
C VAL A 35 -4.88 -4.45 -2.12
N TYR A 36 -3.63 -4.40 -2.57
CA TYR A 36 -2.48 -4.42 -1.68
C TYR A 36 -2.14 -3.00 -1.29
N ILE A 37 -2.06 -2.78 0.02
CA ILE A 37 -1.68 -1.52 0.63
C ILE A 37 -0.41 -1.79 1.42
N GLY A 38 0.66 -1.11 1.02
CA GLY A 38 1.93 -1.24 1.72
C GLY A 38 1.76 -0.83 3.18
N PHE A 39 2.25 -1.67 4.09
CA PHE A 39 2.28 -1.36 5.50
C PHE A 39 3.65 -1.71 6.08
N THR A 40 4.03 -1.05 7.17
CA THR A 40 5.23 -1.45 7.92
C THR A 40 5.15 -0.92 9.34
N TYR A 41 5.85 -1.61 10.25
CA TYR A 41 6.12 -1.13 11.60
C TYR A 41 7.53 -0.56 11.75
N ILE A 42 8.37 -0.66 10.71
CA ILE A 42 9.74 -0.15 10.75
C ILE A 42 9.67 1.35 10.97
N ASP A 43 10.24 1.80 12.09
CA ASP A 43 10.22 3.17 12.59
C ASP A 43 8.83 3.75 12.88
N GLY A 44 7.81 2.91 13.07
CA GLY A 44 6.42 3.31 13.29
C GLY A 44 5.44 2.69 12.30
N LYS A 45 4.15 2.71 12.65
CA LYS A 45 3.06 2.18 11.83
C LYS A 45 2.84 3.07 10.61
N ARG A 46 3.29 2.68 9.43
CA ARG A 46 3.12 3.45 8.19
C ARG A 46 2.15 2.73 7.26
N ILE A 47 1.13 3.43 6.77
CA ILE A 47 0.28 2.99 5.65
C ILE A 47 0.70 3.78 4.40
N TYR A 48 1.10 3.08 3.35
CA TYR A 48 1.46 3.67 2.06
C TYR A 48 0.22 3.80 1.18
N LEU A 49 -0.14 5.05 0.84
CA LEU A 49 -1.33 5.40 0.08
C LEU A 49 -1.03 5.35 -1.42
N ASP A 50 -0.75 4.14 -1.89
CA ASP A 50 -0.52 3.84 -3.29
C ASP A 50 -1.42 2.67 -3.71
N PHE A 51 -2.51 2.99 -4.40
CA PHE A 51 -3.56 2.03 -4.77
C PHE A 51 -3.42 1.61 -6.24
N THR A 52 -2.23 1.80 -6.83
CA THR A 52 -1.97 1.41 -8.23
C THR A 52 -2.03 -0.10 -8.45
N HIS A 53 -1.78 -0.90 -7.42
CA HIS A 53 -1.85 -2.36 -7.47
C HIS A 53 -3.28 -2.89 -7.25
N TRP A 54 -4.25 -2.28 -7.93
CA TRP A 54 -5.62 -2.76 -8.01
C TRP A 54 -5.67 -3.95 -8.98
N LYS A 55 -6.12 -5.13 -8.53
CA LYS A 55 -6.15 -6.33 -9.40
C LYS A 55 -7.13 -6.21 -10.58
N SER A 56 -8.08 -5.28 -10.51
CA SER A 56 -9.08 -5.07 -11.55
C SER A 56 -8.66 -4.00 -12.55
N LYS A 57 -9.21 -4.10 -13.76
CA LYS A 57 -8.97 -3.11 -14.84
C LYS A 57 -9.81 -1.85 -14.67
N ILE A 58 -10.72 -1.83 -13.69
CA ILE A 58 -11.60 -0.69 -13.42
C ILE A 58 -10.90 0.25 -12.43
N PRO A 59 -10.78 1.55 -12.73
CA PRO A 59 -10.26 2.51 -11.76
C PRO A 59 -11.09 2.53 -10.48
N ILE A 60 -10.42 2.48 -9.33
CA ILE A 60 -11.07 2.58 -8.03
C ILE A 60 -11.62 4.00 -7.80
N SER A 61 -12.87 4.09 -7.36
CA SER A 61 -13.53 5.37 -7.12
C SER A 61 -12.90 6.12 -5.92
N ALA A 62 -13.06 7.44 -5.87
CA ALA A 62 -12.58 8.24 -4.73
C ALA A 62 -13.26 7.84 -3.40
N GLU A 63 -14.55 7.48 -3.44
CA GLU A 63 -15.30 7.02 -2.27
C GLU A 63 -14.78 5.67 -1.75
N ASP A 64 -14.45 4.74 -2.67
CA ASP A 64 -13.86 3.45 -2.31
C ASP A 64 -12.45 3.63 -1.74
N LYS A 65 -11.62 4.48 -2.36
CA LYS A 65 -10.28 4.82 -1.84
C LYS A 65 -10.34 5.29 -0.39
N GLU A 66 -11.25 6.21 -0.10
CA GLU A 66 -11.46 6.74 1.25
C GLU A 66 -11.94 5.64 2.21
N THR A 67 -12.94 4.85 1.80
CA THR A 67 -13.49 3.76 2.62
C THR A 67 -12.42 2.74 3.00
N ILE A 68 -11.62 2.33 2.03
CA ILE A 68 -10.50 1.39 2.22
C ILE A 68 -9.47 1.97 3.18
N PHE A 69 -9.06 3.22 2.96
CA PHE A 69 -8.10 3.89 3.85
C PHE A 69 -8.61 3.94 5.29
N VAL A 70 -9.86 4.33 5.50
CA VAL A 70 -10.47 4.41 6.84
C VAL A 70 -10.51 3.04 7.51
N ASN A 71 -10.87 1.99 6.77
CA ASN A 71 -10.91 0.63 7.29
C ASN A 71 -9.52 0.14 7.71
N CYS A 72 -8.49 0.39 6.88
CA CYS A 72 -7.11 0.06 7.20
C CYS A 72 -6.60 0.87 8.40
N LEU A 73 -6.90 2.17 8.44
CA LEU A 73 -6.53 3.05 9.55
C LEU A 73 -7.14 2.60 10.88
N ASN A 74 -8.44 2.25 10.87
CA ASN A 74 -9.13 1.72 12.04
C ASN A 74 -8.53 0.38 12.48
N TYR A 75 -8.22 -0.51 11.52
CA TYR A 75 -7.58 -1.79 11.80
C TYR A 75 -6.21 -1.61 12.46
N CYS A 76 -5.31 -0.83 11.86
CA CYS A 76 -3.96 -0.59 12.39
C CYS A 76 -3.98 0.10 13.77
N ASN A 77 -4.99 0.92 14.05
CA ASN A 77 -5.12 1.63 15.33
C ASN A 77 -5.88 0.83 16.40
N LYS A 78 -6.59 -0.26 16.04
CA LYS A 78 -7.49 -0.99 16.95
C LYS A 78 -6.80 -1.49 18.23
N TYR A 79 -5.56 -1.97 18.11
CA TYR A 79 -4.83 -2.61 19.21
C TYR A 79 -3.57 -1.86 19.65
N SER A 80 -3.42 -0.59 19.24
CA SER A 80 -2.21 0.18 19.52
C SER A 80 -2.53 1.62 19.89
N PHE A 81 -1.93 2.08 21.00
CA PHE A 81 -1.98 3.48 21.43
C PHE A 81 -1.25 4.44 20.47
N ARG A 82 -0.23 3.96 19.76
CA ARG A 82 0.44 4.77 18.73
C ARG A 82 -0.48 4.93 17.53
N LYS A 83 -0.63 6.15 17.02
CA LYS A 83 -1.39 6.41 15.79
C LYS A 83 -0.53 6.12 14.55
N THR A 84 -1.17 5.67 13.48
CA THR A 84 -0.55 5.38 12.19
C THR A 84 -0.08 6.66 11.49
N ILE A 85 1.07 6.57 10.82
CA ILE A 85 1.62 7.55 9.88
C ILE A 85 1.06 7.23 8.50
N ALA A 86 0.52 8.23 7.79
CA ALA A 86 0.10 8.08 6.41
C ALA A 86 1.25 8.50 5.48
N VAL A 87 1.63 7.64 4.55
CA VAL A 87 2.70 7.91 3.58
C VAL A 87 2.06 8.11 2.20
N ILE A 88 2.09 9.34 1.68
CA ILE A 88 1.49 9.71 0.40
C ILE A 88 2.53 9.53 -0.72
N ASN A 89 2.17 8.80 -1.77
CA ASN A 89 2.95 8.83 -3.01
C ASN A 89 2.73 10.19 -3.69
N SER A 90 3.79 11.00 -3.81
CA SER A 90 3.73 12.34 -4.39
C SER A 90 3.38 12.35 -5.88
N ASP A 91 3.55 11.22 -6.55
CA ASP A 91 3.38 11.10 -8.00
C ASP A 91 1.94 10.73 -8.40
N ILE A 92 1.09 10.34 -7.43
CA ILE A 92 -0.24 9.78 -7.70
C ILE A 92 -1.25 10.31 -6.67
N ASP A 93 -2.30 10.97 -7.14
CA ASP A 93 -3.43 11.44 -6.32
C ASP A 93 -3.04 12.24 -5.06
N LYS A 94 -1.90 12.94 -5.10
CA LYS A 94 -1.31 13.63 -3.93
C LYS A 94 -2.31 14.55 -3.22
N GLU A 95 -3.02 15.40 -3.97
CA GLU A 95 -3.97 16.37 -3.42
C GLU A 95 -5.18 15.68 -2.77
N PHE A 96 -5.69 14.63 -3.42
CA PHE A 96 -6.76 13.81 -2.87
C PHE A 96 -6.33 13.17 -1.54
N TRP A 97 -5.17 12.51 -1.51
CA TRP A 97 -4.71 11.85 -0.30
C TRP A 97 -4.38 12.81 0.83
N PHE A 98 -3.83 13.99 0.51
CA PHE A 98 -3.61 15.04 1.49
C PHE A 98 -4.93 15.49 2.13
N TYR A 99 -5.96 15.74 1.31
CA TYR A 99 -7.28 16.11 1.80
C TYR A 99 -7.90 15.03 2.70
N ILE A 100 -7.83 13.76 2.29
CA ILE A 100 -8.31 12.63 3.09
C ILE A 100 -7.53 12.52 4.42
N CYS A 101 -6.21 12.68 4.40
CA CYS A 101 -5.40 12.62 5.62
C CYS A 101 -5.74 13.76 6.59
N GLU A 102 -5.92 14.99 6.11
CA GLU A 102 -6.34 16.11 6.95
C GLU A 102 -7.75 15.90 7.53
N LYS A 103 -8.68 15.34 6.74
CA LYS A 103 -10.02 14.95 7.24
C LYS A 103 -9.95 13.96 8.42
N TYR A 104 -8.97 13.05 8.41
CA TYR A 104 -8.78 12.03 9.45
C TYR A 104 -7.58 12.31 10.38
N LYS A 105 -7.13 13.57 10.48
CA LYS A 105 -5.94 13.98 11.24
C LYS A 105 -5.91 13.49 12.68
N SER A 106 -7.07 13.40 13.33
CA SER A 106 -7.20 12.91 14.71
C SER A 106 -6.80 11.43 14.87
N LYS A 107 -6.79 10.65 13.80
CA LYS A 107 -6.45 9.22 13.79
C LYS A 107 -5.04 8.92 13.24
N ILE A 108 -4.37 9.91 12.66
CA ILE A 108 -2.99 9.79 12.16
C ILE A 108 -2.01 10.54 13.07
N SER A 109 -0.75 10.10 13.10
CA SER A 109 0.32 10.78 13.84
C SER A 109 1.07 11.79 12.99
N ALA A 110 1.31 11.45 11.72
CA ALA A 110 2.00 12.30 10.76
C ALA A 110 1.57 11.95 9.32
N ILE A 111 1.86 12.88 8.40
CA ILE A 111 1.80 12.67 6.96
C ILE A 111 3.23 12.74 6.43
N GLU A 112 3.68 11.68 5.79
CA GLU A 112 4.96 11.59 5.08
C GLU A 112 4.72 11.56 3.57
N TYR A 113 5.73 11.93 2.79
CA TYR A 113 5.67 11.89 1.34
C TYR A 113 6.80 11.01 0.81
N THR A 114 6.51 10.23 -0.22
CA THR A 114 7.46 9.38 -0.94
C THR A 114 7.22 9.51 -2.43
N SER A 115 8.23 9.27 -3.27
CA SER A 115 8.06 9.15 -4.71
C SER A 115 8.11 7.68 -5.16
N LYS A 116 7.69 7.41 -6.41
CA LYS A 116 7.91 6.11 -7.07
C LYS A 116 9.40 5.75 -7.08
N HIS A 117 10.26 6.75 -7.31
CA HIS A 117 11.71 6.56 -7.27
C HIS A 117 12.20 6.15 -5.88
N ASP A 118 11.78 6.84 -4.83
CA ASP A 118 12.20 6.52 -3.45
C ASP A 118 11.70 5.14 -3.01
N ASN A 119 10.47 4.79 -3.40
CA ASN A 119 9.91 3.46 -3.18
C ASN A 119 10.71 2.36 -3.88
N GLN A 120 11.19 2.60 -5.11
CA GLN A 120 12.05 1.66 -5.84
C GLN A 120 13.42 1.52 -5.18
N GLN A 121 14.03 2.62 -4.76
CA GLN A 121 15.31 2.59 -4.04
C GLN A 121 15.20 1.84 -2.71
N LEU A 122 14.11 2.03 -1.98
CA LEU A 122 13.82 1.29 -0.75
C LEU A 122 13.69 -0.22 -1.03
N LEU A 123 12.92 -0.60 -2.06
CA LEU A 123 12.76 -2.01 -2.44
C LEU A 123 14.09 -2.64 -2.86
N LEU A 124 14.89 -1.95 -3.68
CA LEU A 124 16.21 -2.40 -4.08
C LEU A 124 17.10 -2.65 -2.86
N LYS A 125 17.17 -1.68 -1.94
CA LYS A 125 17.96 -1.80 -0.70
C LYS A 125 17.54 -3.02 0.12
N MET A 126 16.23 -3.26 0.26
CA MET A 126 15.72 -4.39 1.01
C MET A 126 16.04 -5.73 0.34
N PHE A 127 15.88 -5.83 -0.98
CA PHE A 127 16.23 -7.03 -1.73
C PHE A 127 17.73 -7.32 -1.65
N MET A 128 18.57 -6.29 -1.77
CA MET A 128 20.01 -6.42 -1.63
C MET A 128 20.41 -6.86 -0.23
N GLN A 129 19.74 -6.37 0.82
CA GLN A 129 19.98 -6.84 2.18
C GLN A 129 19.67 -8.34 2.33
N GLN A 130 18.58 -8.82 1.73
CA GLN A 130 18.26 -10.26 1.73
C GLN A 130 19.30 -11.09 0.98
N VAL A 131 19.79 -10.60 -0.17
CA VAL A 131 20.89 -11.23 -0.91
C VAL A 131 22.16 -11.28 -0.08
N LEU A 132 22.52 -10.20 0.61
CA LEU A 132 23.70 -10.17 1.48
C LEU A 132 23.61 -11.17 2.64
N LEU A 133 22.41 -11.36 3.19
CA LEU A 133 22.19 -12.26 4.33
C LEU A 133 22.05 -13.74 3.94
N HIS A 134 21.46 -14.02 2.78
CA HIS A 134 21.05 -15.39 2.40
C HIS A 134 21.61 -15.86 1.05
N GLY A 135 22.42 -15.03 0.38
CA GLY A 135 22.96 -15.27 -0.95
C GLY A 135 21.92 -15.15 -2.08
N LYS A 136 20.64 -14.93 -1.77
CA LYS A 136 19.54 -14.79 -2.73
C LYS A 136 18.31 -14.15 -2.11
N VAL A 137 17.43 -13.63 -2.96
CA VAL A 137 16.07 -13.22 -2.61
C VAL A 137 15.05 -13.91 -3.52
N LYS A 138 13.92 -14.33 -2.98
CA LYS A 138 12.82 -14.92 -3.76
C LYS A 138 11.73 -13.87 -3.97
N ILE A 139 11.38 -13.61 -5.23
CA ILE A 139 10.28 -12.71 -5.60
C ILE A 139 9.32 -13.48 -6.51
N GLY A 140 8.08 -13.67 -6.06
CA GLY A 140 7.16 -14.62 -6.70
C GLY A 140 7.73 -16.04 -6.71
N ASN A 141 7.86 -16.62 -7.90
CA ASN A 141 8.43 -17.96 -8.10
C ASN A 141 9.89 -17.95 -8.58
N THR A 142 10.53 -16.78 -8.64
CA THR A 142 11.89 -16.59 -9.16
C THR A 142 12.87 -16.22 -8.05
N TYR A 143 14.11 -16.71 -8.14
CA TYR A 143 15.21 -16.33 -7.25
C TYR A 143 16.15 -15.35 -7.96
N TYR A 144 16.60 -14.35 -7.22
CA TYR A 144 17.53 -13.32 -7.67
C TYR A 144 18.75 -13.32 -6.74
N PHE A 145 19.93 -13.10 -7.30
CA PHE A 145 21.22 -13.27 -6.63
C PHE A 145 22.09 -12.02 -6.69
N THR A 146 21.82 -11.11 -7.62
CA THR A 146 22.64 -9.91 -7.84
C THR A 146 21.80 -8.64 -7.96
N GLU A 147 22.45 -7.49 -7.77
CA GLU A 147 21.84 -6.17 -7.94
C GLU A 147 21.28 -5.97 -9.35
N SER A 148 22.01 -6.42 -10.39
CA SER A 148 21.58 -6.27 -11.79
C SER A 148 20.28 -7.01 -12.06
N GLU A 149 20.15 -8.25 -11.60
CA GLU A 149 18.92 -9.04 -11.80
C GLU A 149 17.72 -8.41 -11.08
N ILE A 150 17.95 -7.84 -9.89
CA ILE A 150 16.90 -7.13 -9.12
C ILE A 150 16.50 -5.83 -9.82
N LEU A 151 17.47 -5.05 -10.32
CA LEU A 151 17.19 -3.83 -11.07
C LEU A 151 16.39 -4.10 -12.33
N ASP A 152 16.74 -5.17 -13.06
CA ASP A 152 15.99 -5.58 -14.25
C ASP A 152 14.56 -5.99 -13.90
N TYR A 153 14.36 -6.76 -12.83
CA TYR A 153 13.03 -7.05 -12.32
C TYR A 153 12.23 -5.78 -12.00
N LEU A 154 12.80 -4.83 -11.24
CA LEU A 154 12.13 -3.60 -10.85
C LEU A 154 11.74 -2.72 -12.04
N ARG A 155 12.51 -2.74 -13.14
CA ARG A 155 12.17 -2.05 -14.40
C ARG A 155 10.96 -2.65 -15.10
N THR A 156 10.76 -3.97 -15.03
CA THR A 156 9.60 -4.64 -15.65
C THR A 156 8.27 -4.39 -14.93
N GLN A 157 8.31 -3.88 -13.70
CA GLN A 157 7.12 -3.55 -12.91
C GLN A 157 6.62 -2.11 -13.13
N GLN A 158 7.26 -1.33 -14.02
CA GLN A 158 6.90 0.06 -14.31
C GLN A 158 5.82 0.18 -15.39
#